data_AF-A0A2S2CSZ5-F1
#
_entry.id   AF-A0A2S2CSZ5-F1
#
_cell.length_a   1.000
_cell.length_b   1.000
_cell.length_c   1.000
_cell.angle_alpha   90.00
_cell.angle_beta   90.00
_cell.angle_gamma   90.00
#
_symmetry.space_group_name_H-M   'P 1'
#
loop_
_entity.id
_entity.type
_entity.pdbx_description
1 polymer ?
#
loop_
_entity_poly.entity_id
_entity_poly.type
_entity_poly.pdbx_seq_one_letter_code
_entity_poly.pdbx_strand_id
1 'polypeptide(L)'
;MLKDVVSVEPLEGYRLRLRFEDGAQGDVDVSKLVGFVGVFAALRDRSTFSAVRVDPELGTVVWPNGADLDPAVLYSQVTGAPLPGAARSHHA
;
A
#
# COMPACT_ATOMS: atom_id res chain seq x y z
N MET A 1 12.31 -10.75 3.31
CA MET A 1 11.83 -10.23 4.60
C MET A 1 10.76 -9.20 4.28
N LEU A 2 9.60 -9.27 4.95
CA LEU A 2 8.58 -8.23 4.85
C LEU A 2 9.16 -6.91 5.37
N LYS A 3 8.65 -5.79 4.84
CA LYS A 3 9.11 -4.45 5.17
C LYS A 3 7.93 -3.65 5.68
N ASP A 4 8.04 -3.19 6.91
CA ASP A 4 6.98 -2.45 7.55
C ASP A 4 6.89 -1.04 6.97
N VAL A 5 5.66 -0.58 6.74
CA VAL A 5 5.38 0.81 6.44
C VAL A 5 5.49 1.61 7.74
N VAL A 6 6.34 2.63 7.77
CA VAL A 6 6.57 3.48 8.95
C VAL A 6 5.98 4.89 8.80
N SER A 7 5.53 5.25 7.60
CA SER A 7 4.87 6.54 7.36
C SER A 7 4.00 6.48 6.11
N VAL A 8 2.86 7.16 6.17
CA VAL A 8 1.94 7.36 5.05
C VAL A 8 1.54 8.83 4.98
N GLU A 9 1.48 9.37 3.77
CA GLU A 9 0.90 10.66 3.44
C GLU A 9 -0.10 10.48 2.27
N PRO A 10 -1.40 10.79 2.46
CA PRO A 10 -2.36 10.74 1.36
C PRO A 10 -2.15 11.91 0.40
N LEU A 11 -2.00 11.60 -0.89
CA LEU A 11 -1.84 12.55 -1.99
C LEU A 11 -3.05 12.53 -2.91
N GLU A 12 -3.24 13.57 -3.72
CA GLU A 12 -4.31 13.65 -4.72
C GLU A 12 -4.38 12.42 -5.65
N GLY A 13 -5.55 12.17 -6.23
CA GLY A 13 -5.73 11.08 -7.19
C GLY A 13 -5.61 9.68 -6.60
N TYR A 14 -6.02 9.48 -5.34
CA TYR A 14 -5.94 8.18 -4.63
C TYR A 14 -4.52 7.64 -4.50
N ARG A 15 -3.54 8.53 -4.40
CA ARG A 15 -2.14 8.14 -4.19
C ARG A 15 -1.77 8.20 -2.72
N LEU A 16 -0.84 7.34 -2.32
CA LEU A 16 -0.20 7.36 -1.01
C LEU A 16 1.30 7.49 -1.19
N ARG A 17 1.93 8.43 -0.50
CA ARG A 17 3.38 8.41 -0.30
C ARG A 17 3.69 7.56 0.91
N LEU A 18 4.48 6.51 0.71
CA LEU A 18 4.85 5.53 1.73
C LEU A 18 6.35 5.61 2.00
N ARG A 19 6.73 5.45 3.27
CA ARG A 19 8.11 5.18 3.68
C ARG A 19 8.16 3.88 4.46
N PHE A 20 9.14 3.04 4.15
CA PHE A 20 9.40 1.76 4.81
C PHE A 20 10.53 1.88 5.83
N GLU A 21 10.59 0.93 6.76
CA GLU A 21 11.61 0.85 7.82
C GLU A 21 13.06 0.84 7.31
N ASP A 22 13.30 0.37 6.08
CA ASP A 22 14.62 0.32 5.46
C ASP A 22 15.00 1.60 4.70
N GLY A 23 14.13 2.63 4.77
CA GLY A 23 14.31 3.91 4.11
C GLY A 23 13.78 3.98 2.69
N ALA A 24 13.28 2.87 2.10
CA ALA A 24 12.61 2.92 0.80
C ALA A 24 11.38 3.85 0.88
N GLN A 25 11.20 4.69 -0.14
CA GLN A 25 10.09 5.64 -0.20
C GLN A 25 9.59 5.79 -1.63
N GLY A 26 8.27 5.91 -1.79
CA GLY A 26 7.66 6.13 -3.09
C GLY A 26 6.17 6.37 -3.00
N ASP A 27 5.59 6.70 -4.16
CA ASP A 27 4.17 7.00 -4.28
C ASP A 27 3.45 5.84 -4.97
N VAL A 28 2.43 5.29 -4.31
CA VAL A 28 1.59 4.21 -4.83
C VAL A 28 0.22 4.76 -5.22
N ASP A 29 -0.28 4.37 -6.39
CA ASP A 29 -1.64 4.70 -6.85
C ASP A 29 -2.61 3.58 -6.45
N VAL A 30 -3.38 3.82 -5.38
CA VAL A 30 -4.31 2.83 -4.82
C VAL A 30 -5.43 2.50 -5.81
N SER A 31 -5.80 3.43 -6.69
CA SER A 31 -6.84 3.18 -7.71
C SER A 31 -6.44 2.11 -8.72
N LYS A 32 -5.15 1.82 -8.85
CA LYS A 32 -4.62 0.73 -9.69
C LYS A 32 -4.50 -0.61 -8.96
N LEU A 33 -4.57 -0.58 -7.63
CA LEU A 33 -4.46 -1.78 -6.79
C LEU A 33 -5.83 -2.36 -6.43
N VAL A 34 -6.85 -1.50 -6.28
CA VAL A 34 -8.18 -1.92 -5.84
C VAL A 34 -9.28 -1.42 -6.78
N GLY A 35 -10.31 -2.23 -6.98
CA GLY A 35 -11.49 -1.86 -7.80
C GLY A 35 -12.49 -0.93 -7.09
N PHE A 36 -12.21 -0.48 -5.88
CA PHE A 36 -13.13 0.27 -5.02
C PHE A 36 -14.52 -0.37 -4.91
N VAL A 37 -14.53 -1.65 -4.52
CA VAL A 37 -15.72 -2.46 -4.25
C VAL A 37 -15.53 -3.18 -2.92
N GLY A 38 -16.61 -3.74 -2.36
CA GLY A 38 -16.56 -4.43 -1.07
C GLY A 38 -16.02 -3.51 0.03
N VAL A 39 -15.07 -4.00 0.84
CA VAL A 39 -14.44 -3.22 1.91
C VAL A 39 -13.80 -1.92 1.39
N PHE A 40 -13.27 -1.91 0.16
CA PHE A 40 -12.66 -0.71 -0.44
C PHE A 40 -13.67 0.29 -1.01
N ALA A 41 -14.96 -0.02 -1.05
CA ALA A 41 -15.96 0.88 -1.63
C ALA A 41 -16.02 2.25 -0.93
N ALA A 42 -15.83 2.27 0.40
CA ALA A 42 -15.81 3.50 1.19
C ALA A 42 -14.64 4.42 0.80
N LEU A 43 -13.56 3.88 0.23
CA LEU A 43 -12.39 4.68 -0.18
C LEU A 43 -12.63 5.51 -1.44
N ARG A 44 -13.79 5.39 -2.12
CA ARG A 44 -14.21 6.35 -3.16
C ARG A 44 -14.50 7.73 -2.58
N ASP A 45 -14.89 7.79 -1.32
CA ASP A 45 -14.99 9.06 -0.63
C ASP A 45 -13.60 9.55 -0.25
N ARG A 46 -13.30 10.79 -0.64
CA ARG A 46 -11.96 11.35 -0.47
C ARG A 46 -11.60 11.59 0.99
N SER A 47 -12.59 11.91 1.82
CA SER A 47 -12.36 12.11 3.26
C SER A 47 -11.99 10.79 3.95
N THR A 48 -12.68 9.71 3.58
CA THR A 48 -12.39 8.36 4.05
C THR A 48 -11.01 7.91 3.57
N PHE A 49 -10.69 8.10 2.28
CA PHE A 49 -9.36 7.78 1.76
C PHE A 49 -8.24 8.53 2.50
N SER A 50 -8.42 9.82 2.78
CA SER A 50 -7.43 10.63 3.48
C SER A 50 -7.28 10.28 4.97
N ALA A 51 -8.19 9.49 5.55
CA ALA A 51 -8.10 9.00 6.92
C ALA A 51 -7.19 7.77 7.07
N VAL A 52 -6.40 7.44 6.03
CA VAL A 52 -5.37 6.41 6.06
C VAL A 52 -4.39 6.64 7.21
N ARG A 53 -3.99 5.56 7.88
CA ARG A 53 -2.95 5.57 8.91
C ARG A 53 -2.07 4.34 8.79
N VAL A 54 -0.88 4.40 9.39
CA VAL A 54 -0.08 3.19 9.63
C VAL A 54 -0.69 2.44 10.82
N ASP A 55 -0.76 1.12 10.69
CA ASP A 55 -1.00 0.21 11.80
C ASP A 55 0.33 -0.49 12.17
N PRO A 56 0.93 -0.16 13.33
CA PRO A 56 2.24 -0.67 13.70
C PRO A 56 2.22 -2.16 14.09
N GLU A 57 1.06 -2.72 14.44
CA GLU A 57 0.95 -4.15 14.75
C GLU A 57 0.88 -4.98 13.47
N LEU A 58 0.24 -4.45 12.42
CA LEU A 58 0.15 -5.09 11.10
C LEU A 58 1.33 -4.74 10.17
N GLY A 59 2.10 -3.70 10.48
CA GLY A 59 3.21 -3.22 9.65
C GLY A 59 2.79 -2.60 8.32
N THR A 60 1.53 -2.14 8.18
CA THR A 60 0.99 -1.64 6.91
C THR A 60 -0.01 -0.49 7.09
N VAL A 61 -0.57 0.02 6.00
CA VAL A 61 -1.60 1.07 6.01
C VAL A 61 -3.00 0.47 6.19
N VAL A 62 -3.82 1.17 6.97
CA VAL A 62 -5.22 0.82 7.23
C VAL A 62 -6.12 2.06 7.17
N TRP A 63 -7.41 1.81 6.97
CA TRP A 63 -8.48 2.82 7.01
C TRP A 63 -9.49 2.54 8.14
N PRO A 64 -10.29 3.54 8.57
CA PRO A 64 -11.25 3.39 9.68
C PRO A 64 -12.31 2.31 9.47
N ASN A 65 -12.59 1.97 8.21
CA ASN A 65 -13.53 0.91 7.84
C ASN A 65 -12.92 -0.51 7.86
N GLY A 66 -11.67 -0.65 8.32
CA GLY A 66 -10.97 -1.93 8.42
C GLY A 66 -10.31 -2.40 7.12
N ALA A 67 -10.32 -1.60 6.06
CA ALA A 67 -9.54 -1.90 4.86
C ALA A 67 -8.04 -1.75 5.15
N ASP A 68 -7.23 -2.67 4.61
CA ASP A 68 -5.77 -2.64 4.63
C ASP A 68 -5.21 -2.98 3.24
N LEU A 69 -3.90 -2.81 3.07
CA LEU A 69 -3.18 -3.23 1.86
C LEU A 69 -1.98 -4.09 2.27
N ASP A 70 -1.71 -5.15 1.50
CA ASP A 70 -0.58 -6.04 1.75
C ASP A 70 0.76 -5.27 1.66
N PRO A 71 1.57 -5.23 2.73
CA PRO A 71 2.83 -4.50 2.73
C PRO A 71 3.85 -5.02 1.71
N ALA A 72 3.83 -6.30 1.33
CA ALA A 72 4.68 -6.84 0.27
C ALA A 72 4.32 -6.27 -1.10
N VAL A 73 3.02 -6.11 -1.38
CA VAL A 73 2.53 -5.48 -2.61
C VAL A 73 2.95 -4.02 -2.66
N LEU A 74 2.76 -3.29 -1.56
CA LEU A 74 3.17 -1.90 -1.46
C LEU A 74 4.69 -1.73 -1.67
N TYR A 75 5.50 -2.57 -1.03
CA TYR A 75 6.95 -2.50 -1.17
C TYR A 75 7.39 -2.80 -2.62
N SER A 76 6.79 -3.80 -3.26
CA SER A 76 7.04 -4.11 -4.66
C SER A 76 6.69 -2.94 -5.58
N GLN A 77 5.56 -2.27 -5.37
CA GLN A 77 5.17 -1.08 -6.14
C GLN A 77 6.14 0.08 -5.95
N VAL A 78 6.64 0.30 -4.71
CA VAL A 78 7.56 1.40 -4.40
C VAL A 78 8.98 1.16 -4.94
N THR A 79 9.47 -0.07 -4.86
CA THR A 79 10.88 -0.39 -5.15
C THR A 79 11.10 -1.05 -6.51
N GLY A 80 10.05 -1.58 -7.14
CA GLY A 80 10.16 -2.47 -8.30
C GLY A 80 10.71 -3.86 -7.96
N ALA A 81 10.94 -4.16 -6.68
CA ALA A 81 11.36 -5.49 -6.24
C ALA A 81 10.26 -6.52 -6.56
N PRO A 82 10.61 -7.77 -6.92
CA PRO A 82 9.63 -8.81 -7.10
C PRO A 82 8.90 -9.12 -5.78
N LEU A 83 7.64 -9.54 -5.88
CA LEU A 83 6.89 -10.03 -4.71
C LEU A 83 7.63 -11.22 -4.07
N PRO A 84 7.64 -11.33 -2.73
CA PRO A 84 8.17 -12.51 -2.07
C PRO A 84 7.50 -13.79 -2.59
N GLY A 85 8.29 -14.77 -3.01
CA GLY A 85 7.79 -16.04 -3.55
C GLY A 85 7.42 -16.02 -5.04
N ALA A 86 7.43 -14.86 -5.71
CA ALA A 86 7.40 -14.81 -7.17
C ALA A 86 8.78 -15.19 -7.71
N ALA A 87 9.00 -16.49 -7.95
CA ALA A 87 10.19 -16.95 -8.65
C ALA A 87 10.26 -16.22 -10.01
N ARG A 88 11.43 -15.64 -10.34
CA ARG A 88 11.69 -15.15 -11.68
C ARG A 88 11.58 -16.36 -12.61
N SER A 89 10.49 -16.46 -13.36
CA SER A 89 10.43 -17.38 -14.48
C SER A 89 11.46 -16.90 -15.50
N HIS A 90 12.68 -17.45 -15.43
CA HIS A 90 13.60 -17.45 -16.55
C HIS A 90 12.93 -18.27 -17.65
N HIS A 91 12.16 -17.62 -18.53
CA HIS A 91 11.92 -18.17 -19.85
C HIS A 91 13.24 -18.01 -20.62
N ALA A 92 13.91 -19.14 -20.83
CA ALA A 92 14.95 -19.30 -21.83
C ALA A 92 14.35 -19.20 -23.24
#